data_AF-A0A2G9Q098-F1
#
_entry.id   AF-A0A2G9Q098-F1
#
_cell.length_a   1.000
_cell.length_b   1.000
_cell.length_c   1.000
_cell.angle_alpha   90.00
_cell.angle_beta   90.00
_cell.angle_gamma   90.00
#
_symmetry.space_group_name_H-M   'P 1'
#
loop_
_entity.id
_entity.type
_entity.pdbx_description
1 polymer ?
#
loop_
_entity_poly.entity_id
_entity_poly.type
_entity_poly.pdbx_seq_one_letter_code
_entity_poly.pdbx_strand_id
1 'polypeptide(L)'
;MKLLSDSKTILFISIIIGLAFPWPAGKLKVLLAPSLVAMMILSMKTFDFEGGYEKGFLKTISWLVFVNFILLPSLMITLAFLLADTYLRMGFIILAAVPPAVGVVPVTYLLKGNMKNSLMAEIAAYVLSLVWTPVIIYAFLRDYVSIFYLLKILFLLIFLPLVVSRILHPLRFEPRPWINLCYAFGMYE
;
A
#
# COMPACT_ATOMS: atom_id res chain seq x y z
N MET A 1 19.13 13.13 15.38
CA MET A 1 18.63 12.63 14.07
C MET A 1 19.02 11.19 13.74
N LYS A 2 20.10 10.59 14.29
CA LYS A 2 20.47 9.18 14.01
C LYS A 2 19.37 8.14 14.32
N LEU A 3 18.59 8.33 15.39
CA LEU A 3 17.53 7.38 15.77
C LEU A 3 16.36 7.36 14.77
N LEU A 4 16.00 8.51 14.20
CA LEU A 4 14.94 8.64 13.20
C LEU A 4 15.34 8.07 11.82
N SER A 5 16.61 7.74 11.62
CA SER A 5 17.11 7.17 10.37
C SER A 5 17.11 5.64 10.35
N ASP A 6 16.92 4.98 11.50
CA ASP A 6 16.83 3.52 11.60
C ASP A 6 15.38 3.03 11.55
N SER A 7 14.98 2.58 10.37
CA SER A 7 13.62 2.10 10.10
C SER A 7 13.23 0.89 10.95
N LYS A 8 14.18 0.01 11.32
CA LYS A 8 13.88 -1.19 12.12
C LYS A 8 13.49 -0.81 13.54
N THR A 9 14.29 0.07 14.13
CA THR A 9 14.08 0.57 15.49
C THR A 9 12.75 1.32 15.59
N ILE A 10 12.44 2.16 14.59
CA ILE A 10 11.19 2.92 14.57
C ILE A 10 9.98 2.00 14.39
N LEU A 11 10.06 1.03 13.48
CA LEU A 11 8.99 0.06 13.25
C LEU A 11 8.68 -0.74 14.53
N PHE A 12 9.73 -1.21 15.21
CA PHE A 12 9.57 -1.96 16.45
C PHE A 12 8.96 -1.12 17.57
N ILE A 13 9.44 0.11 17.76
CA ILE A 13 8.92 1.04 18.76
C ILE A 13 7.47 1.40 18.46
N SER A 14 7.13 1.70 17.20
CA SER A 14 5.78 2.08 16.80
C SER A 14 4.76 1.00 17.10
N ILE A 15 5.07 -0.27 16.80
CA ILE A 15 4.19 -1.40 17.11
C ILE A 15 4.01 -1.55 18.62
N ILE A 16 5.10 -1.48 19.40
CA ILE A 16 5.02 -1.60 20.87
C ILE A 16 4.18 -0.48 21.46
N ILE A 17 4.37 0.77 21.03
CA ILE A 17 3.62 1.90 21.57
C ILE A 17 2.15 1.82 21.13
N GLY A 18 1.86 1.46 19.88
CA GLY A 18 0.48 1.28 19.39
C GLY A 18 -0.29 0.24 20.20
N LEU A 19 0.36 -0.89 20.51
CA LEU A 19 -0.23 -1.95 21.34
C LEU A 19 -0.36 -1.55 22.82
N ALA A 20 0.62 -0.86 23.38
CA ALA A 20 0.64 -0.48 24.80
C ALA A 20 -0.28 0.71 25.12
N PHE A 21 -0.47 1.64 24.17
CA PHE A 21 -1.22 2.87 24.35
C PHE A 21 -2.21 3.12 23.19
N PRO A 22 -3.33 2.38 23.11
CA PRO A 22 -4.26 2.51 21.99
C PRO A 22 -5.15 3.78 22.04
N TRP A 23 -5.20 4.49 23.18
CA TRP A 23 -6.10 5.63 23.40
C TRP A 23 -6.02 6.76 22.35
N PRO A 24 -4.83 7.12 21.82
CA PRO A 24 -4.73 8.17 20.79
C PRO A 24 -5.12 7.69 19.39
N ALA A 25 -5.19 6.37 19.13
CA ALA A 25 -5.39 5.79 17.80
C ALA A 25 -6.62 6.38 17.09
N GLY A 26 -7.72 6.62 17.82
CA GLY A 26 -8.93 7.21 17.26
C GLY A 26 -8.73 8.60 16.62
N LYS A 27 -7.81 9.42 17.14
CA LYS A 27 -7.49 10.75 16.58
C LYS A 27 -6.44 10.67 15.46
N LEU A 28 -5.56 9.68 15.52
CA LEU A 28 -4.51 9.47 14.52
C LEU A 28 -5.03 8.85 13.21
N LYS A 29 -6.25 8.31 13.18
CA LYS A 29 -6.96 7.83 11.97
C LYS A 29 -6.93 8.78 10.80
N VAL A 30 -7.12 10.05 11.09
CA VAL A 30 -7.14 11.11 10.06
C VAL A 30 -5.77 11.28 9.40
N LEU A 31 -4.68 10.93 10.09
CA LEU A 31 -3.30 11.06 9.61
C LEU A 31 -2.81 9.84 8.82
N LEU A 32 -3.50 8.70 8.85
CA LEU A 32 -3.08 7.50 8.13
C LEU A 32 -2.93 7.72 6.62
N ALA A 33 -4.03 8.13 5.97
CA ALA A 33 -4.02 8.34 4.52
C ALA A 33 -3.01 9.44 4.09
N PRO A 34 -2.95 10.61 4.75
CA PRO A 34 -1.90 11.60 4.49
C PRO A 34 -0.48 11.08 4.70
N SER A 35 -0.24 10.27 5.73
CA SER A 35 1.08 9.70 6.00
C SER A 35 1.51 8.72 4.91
N LEU A 36 0.60 7.85 4.43
CA LEU A 36 0.85 6.95 3.30
C LEU A 36 1.16 7.71 2.02
N VAL A 37 0.36 8.74 1.70
CA VAL A 37 0.58 9.61 0.55
C VAL A 37 1.93 10.33 0.64
N ALA A 38 2.25 10.90 1.80
CA ALA A 38 3.52 11.57 2.04
C ALA A 38 4.71 10.62 1.90
N MET A 39 4.62 9.41 2.49
CA MET A 39 5.65 8.38 2.33
C MET A 39 5.87 8.04 0.87
N MET A 40 4.79 7.86 0.09
CA MET A 40 4.94 7.48 -1.30
C MET A 40 5.58 8.59 -2.14
N ILE A 41 5.19 9.86 -1.93
CA ILE A 41 5.83 11.02 -2.56
C ILE A 41 7.34 11.03 -2.27
N LEU A 42 7.70 10.88 -1.00
CA LEU A 42 9.08 10.94 -0.52
C LEU A 42 9.93 9.75 -1.01
N SER A 43 9.36 8.54 -1.03
CA SER A 43 10.04 7.35 -1.54
C SER A 43 10.26 7.43 -3.04
N MET A 44 9.26 7.86 -3.81
CA MET A 44 9.37 8.03 -5.26
C MET A 44 10.41 9.08 -5.65
N LYS A 45 10.59 10.13 -4.84
CA LYS A 45 11.50 11.25 -5.14
C LYS A 45 12.94 10.77 -5.31
N THR A 46 13.32 9.72 -4.59
CA THR A 46 14.69 9.19 -4.57
C THR A 46 15.08 8.39 -5.81
N PHE A 47 14.15 8.21 -6.74
CA PHE A 47 14.33 7.35 -7.90
C PHE A 47 14.16 8.12 -9.21
N ASP A 48 15.10 7.93 -10.13
CA ASP A 48 15.04 8.48 -11.49
C ASP A 48 14.35 7.48 -12.41
N PHE A 49 13.37 7.96 -13.19
CA PHE A 49 12.59 7.13 -14.12
C PHE A 49 13.37 6.70 -15.38
N GLU A 50 14.68 6.89 -15.41
CA GLU A 50 15.50 6.60 -16.57
C GLU A 50 15.69 5.09 -16.77
N GLY A 51 15.50 4.65 -18.02
CA GLY A 51 15.65 3.27 -18.45
C GLY A 51 14.32 2.52 -18.63
N GLY A 52 14.24 1.70 -19.68
CA GLY A 52 13.08 0.84 -19.98
C GLY A 52 12.87 -0.29 -18.96
N TYR A 53 11.96 -1.22 -19.28
CA TYR A 53 11.63 -2.36 -18.41
C TYR A 53 12.88 -3.16 -18.01
N GLU A 54 13.00 -3.49 -16.72
CA GLU A 54 14.06 -4.37 -16.25
C GLU A 54 13.82 -5.82 -16.72
N LYS A 55 14.92 -6.54 -17.02
CA LYS A 55 14.87 -7.97 -17.32
C LYS A 55 14.22 -8.71 -16.14
N GLY A 56 13.10 -9.39 -16.39
CA GLY A 56 12.33 -10.08 -15.36
C GLY A 56 11.00 -9.42 -14.98
N PHE A 57 10.63 -8.30 -15.60
CA PHE A 57 9.34 -7.63 -15.34
C PHE A 57 8.11 -8.55 -15.48
N LEU A 58 8.08 -9.39 -16.53
CA LEU A 58 7.01 -10.39 -16.70
C LEU A 58 6.94 -11.38 -15.54
N LYS A 59 8.10 -11.82 -15.03
CA LYS A 59 8.16 -12.72 -13.85
C LYS A 59 7.61 -12.02 -12.61
N THR A 60 7.93 -10.73 -12.43
CA THR A 60 7.39 -9.90 -11.34
C THR A 60 5.87 -9.79 -11.43
N ILE A 61 5.32 -9.49 -12.61
CA ILE A 61 3.86 -9.42 -12.80
C ILE A 61 3.20 -10.79 -12.55
N SER A 62 3.78 -11.89 -13.07
CA SER A 62 3.22 -13.22 -12.80
C SER A 62 3.19 -13.54 -11.32
N TRP A 63 4.25 -13.21 -10.57
CA TRP A 63 4.28 -13.39 -9.12
C TRP A 63 3.28 -12.48 -8.39
N LEU A 64 3.13 -11.24 -8.84
CA LEU A 64 2.10 -10.32 -8.34
C LEU A 64 0.70 -10.93 -8.50
N VAL A 65 0.35 -11.36 -9.71
CA VAL A 65 -0.96 -11.96 -10.00
C VAL A 65 -1.18 -13.21 -9.16
N PHE A 66 -0.20 -14.13 -9.17
CA PHE A 66 -0.32 -15.37 -8.43
C PHE A 66 -0.50 -15.15 -6.92
N VAL A 67 0.29 -14.27 -6.31
CA VAL A 67 0.24 -14.07 -4.85
C VAL A 67 -0.92 -13.17 -4.45
N ASN A 68 -1.09 -12.01 -5.07
CA ASN A 68 -2.03 -10.98 -4.62
C ASN A 68 -3.44 -11.15 -5.18
N PHE A 69 -3.60 -11.81 -6.33
CA PHE A 69 -4.91 -11.99 -6.95
C PHE A 69 -5.40 -13.44 -6.86
N ILE A 70 -4.53 -14.43 -6.64
CA ILE A 70 -4.96 -15.83 -6.55
C ILE A 70 -4.79 -16.36 -5.14
N LEU A 71 -3.56 -16.49 -4.66
CA LEU A 71 -3.26 -17.17 -3.41
C LEU A 71 -3.86 -16.46 -2.19
N LEU A 72 -3.56 -15.16 -2.01
CA LEU A 72 -4.04 -14.40 -0.85
C LEU A 72 -5.57 -14.26 -0.85
N PRO A 73 -6.24 -13.84 -1.94
CA PRO A 73 -7.70 -13.74 -1.95
C PRO A 73 -8.39 -15.07 -1.70
N SER A 74 -7.91 -16.15 -2.31
CA SER A 74 -8.48 -17.49 -2.10
C SER A 74 -8.39 -17.89 -0.63
N LEU A 75 -7.22 -17.69 -0.01
CA LEU A 75 -7.02 -17.96 1.41
C LEU A 75 -7.97 -17.11 2.28
N MET A 76 -8.05 -15.80 2.02
CA MET A 76 -8.92 -14.90 2.79
C MET A 76 -10.39 -15.28 2.67
N ILE A 77 -10.87 -15.62 1.47
CA ILE A 77 -12.25 -16.05 1.23
C ILE A 77 -12.53 -17.38 1.94
N THR A 78 -11.63 -18.36 1.86
CA THR A 78 -11.77 -19.63 2.59
C THR A 78 -11.88 -19.39 4.09
N LEU A 79 -11.02 -18.54 4.65
CA LEU A 79 -11.08 -18.17 6.07
C LEU A 79 -12.38 -17.43 6.40
N ALA A 80 -12.89 -16.58 5.51
CA ALA A 80 -14.14 -15.85 5.70
C ALA A 80 -15.34 -16.79 5.93
N PHE A 81 -15.39 -17.92 5.22
CA PHE A 81 -16.45 -18.92 5.39
C PHE A 81 -16.36 -19.70 6.71
N LEU A 82 -15.20 -19.73 7.37
CA LEU A 82 -15.04 -20.30 8.71
C LEU A 82 -15.53 -19.34 9.81
N LEU A 83 -15.69 -18.05 9.51
CA LEU A 83 -16.16 -17.05 10.48
C LEU A 83 -17.68 -17.12 10.61
N ALA A 84 -18.16 -17.20 11.86
CA ALA A 84 -19.58 -17.21 12.18
C ALA A 84 -20.22 -15.81 12.05
N ASP A 85 -19.47 -14.76 12.37
CA ASP A 85 -19.94 -13.38 12.30
C ASP A 85 -19.97 -12.89 10.84
N THR A 86 -21.15 -12.44 10.41
CA THR A 86 -21.40 -12.00 9.04
C THR A 86 -20.61 -10.74 8.68
N TYR A 87 -20.45 -9.79 9.61
CA TYR A 87 -19.71 -8.55 9.35
C TYR A 87 -18.22 -8.82 9.21
N LEU A 88 -17.66 -9.70 10.05
CA LEU A 88 -16.28 -10.13 9.94
C LEU A 88 -16.04 -10.89 8.62
N ARG A 89 -16.97 -11.77 8.23
CA ARG A 89 -16.93 -12.46 6.92
C ARG A 89 -16.91 -11.47 5.76
N MET A 90 -17.83 -10.48 5.76
CA MET A 90 -17.86 -9.44 4.72
C MET A 90 -16.55 -8.66 4.68
N GLY A 91 -16.00 -8.28 5.84
CA GLY A 91 -14.71 -7.60 5.93
C GLY A 91 -13.57 -8.38 5.28
N PHE A 92 -13.48 -9.70 5.54
CA PHE A 92 -12.46 -10.56 4.91
C PHE A 92 -12.62 -10.66 3.40
N ILE A 93 -13.85 -10.76 2.90
CA ILE A 93 -14.10 -10.81 1.45
C ILE A 93 -13.76 -9.47 0.79
N ILE A 94 -14.05 -8.34 1.45
CA ILE A 94 -13.64 -7.02 0.97
C ILE A 94 -12.11 -6.93 0.91
N LEU A 95 -11.41 -7.37 1.96
CA LEU A 95 -9.94 -7.40 1.97
C LEU A 95 -9.35 -8.28 0.86
N ALA A 96 -10.00 -9.39 0.53
CA ALA A 96 -9.61 -10.26 -0.59
C ALA A 96 -9.81 -9.60 -1.97
N ALA A 97 -10.73 -8.64 -2.07
CA ALA A 97 -11.10 -8.00 -3.33
C ALA A 97 -10.27 -6.73 -3.63
N VAL A 98 -9.84 -6.00 -2.59
CA VAL A 98 -9.15 -4.71 -2.72
C VAL A 98 -7.71 -4.92 -3.23
N PRO A 99 -7.16 -4.00 -4.07
CA PRO A 99 -5.77 -4.07 -4.52
C PRO A 99 -4.76 -4.11 -3.37
N PRO A 100 -3.50 -4.53 -3.64
CA PRO A 100 -2.42 -4.46 -2.66
C PRO A 100 -2.24 -3.04 -2.10
N ALA A 101 -1.68 -2.98 -0.89
CA ALA A 101 -1.58 -1.73 -0.15
C ALA A 101 -0.52 -0.78 -0.73
N VAL A 102 -0.90 0.49 -0.89
CA VAL A 102 -0.04 1.62 -1.33
C VAL A 102 1.29 1.72 -0.58
N GLY A 103 1.34 1.21 0.65
CA GLY A 103 2.56 1.17 1.47
C GLY A 103 3.68 0.28 0.91
N VAL A 104 3.41 -0.58 -0.08
CA VAL A 104 4.42 -1.49 -0.68
C VAL A 104 5.62 -0.73 -1.23
N VAL A 105 5.40 0.40 -1.92
CA VAL A 105 6.49 1.21 -2.51
C VAL A 105 7.37 1.84 -1.42
N PRO A 106 6.84 2.55 -0.41
CA PRO A 106 7.64 3.02 0.73
C PRO A 106 8.36 1.92 1.50
N VAL A 107 7.70 0.80 1.76
CA VAL A 107 8.34 -0.32 2.47
C VAL A 107 9.47 -0.92 1.65
N THR A 108 9.31 -1.03 0.33
CA THR A 108 10.38 -1.45 -0.58
C THR A 108 11.59 -0.52 -0.44
N TYR A 109 11.37 0.80 -0.34
CA TYR A 109 12.45 1.77 -0.16
C TYR A 109 13.19 1.55 1.17
N LEU A 110 12.45 1.39 2.26
CA LEU A 110 13.02 1.18 3.60
C LEU A 110 13.83 -0.12 3.67
N LEU A 111 13.35 -1.17 3.01
CA LEU A 111 14.02 -2.47 2.92
C LEU A 111 15.13 -2.53 1.86
N LYS A 112 15.41 -1.42 1.15
CA LYS A 112 16.38 -1.34 0.05
C LYS A 112 16.08 -2.33 -1.09
N GLY A 113 14.82 -2.62 -1.33
CA GLY A 113 14.36 -3.42 -2.46
C GLY A 113 14.35 -2.65 -3.78
N ASN A 114 13.90 -3.32 -4.85
CA ASN A 114 13.82 -2.71 -6.17
C ASN A 114 12.55 -1.86 -6.33
N MET A 115 12.73 -0.53 -6.20
CA MET A 115 11.65 0.46 -6.28
C MET A 115 10.93 0.48 -7.62
N LYS A 116 11.64 0.29 -8.72
CA LYS A 116 11.08 0.33 -10.07
C LYS A 116 10.11 -0.83 -10.29
N ASN A 117 10.53 -2.04 -9.92
CA ASN A 117 9.69 -3.23 -10.02
C ASN A 117 8.50 -3.15 -9.07
N SER A 118 8.69 -2.62 -7.86
CA SER A 118 7.62 -2.40 -6.87
C SER A 118 6.57 -1.43 -7.38
N LEU A 119 6.98 -0.27 -7.91
CA LEU A 119 6.06 0.72 -8.48
C LEU A 119 5.32 0.18 -9.71
N MET A 120 6.03 -0.49 -10.62
CA MET A 120 5.37 -1.04 -11.82
C MET A 120 4.41 -2.19 -11.48
N ALA A 121 4.75 -3.03 -10.49
CA ALA A 121 3.85 -4.04 -9.97
C ALA A 121 2.62 -3.40 -9.31
N GLU A 122 2.80 -2.32 -8.54
CA GLU A 122 1.70 -1.58 -7.91
C GLU A 122 0.75 -1.01 -8.97
N ILE A 123 1.29 -0.33 -9.99
CA ILE A 123 0.48 0.19 -11.11
C ILE A 123 -0.29 -0.95 -11.79
N ALA A 124 0.38 -2.06 -12.10
CA ALA A 124 -0.27 -3.21 -12.72
C ALA A 124 -1.38 -3.79 -11.82
N ALA A 125 -1.16 -3.86 -10.51
CA ALA A 125 -2.16 -4.35 -9.57
C ALA A 125 -3.40 -3.45 -9.51
N TYR A 126 -3.21 -2.13 -9.50
CA TYR A 126 -4.32 -1.19 -9.52
C TYR A 126 -5.10 -1.18 -10.84
N VAL A 127 -4.43 -1.46 -11.97
CA VAL A 127 -5.13 -1.66 -13.24
C VAL A 127 -5.93 -2.96 -13.23
N LEU A 128 -5.34 -4.05 -12.75
CA LEU A 128 -6.01 -5.35 -12.62
C LEU A 128 -7.20 -5.28 -11.66
N SER A 129 -7.12 -4.46 -10.60
CA SER A 129 -8.18 -4.32 -9.60
C SER A 129 -9.45 -3.67 -10.13
N LEU A 130 -9.37 -2.90 -11.24
CA LEU A 130 -10.55 -2.34 -11.91
C LEU A 130 -11.54 -3.42 -12.35
N VAL A 131 -11.07 -4.63 -12.61
CA VAL A 131 -11.91 -5.80 -12.94
C VAL A 131 -12.00 -6.74 -11.74
N TRP A 132 -10.89 -7.02 -11.07
CA TRP A 132 -10.86 -7.99 -9.97
C TRP A 132 -11.78 -7.61 -8.80
N THR A 133 -11.64 -6.38 -8.29
CA THR A 133 -12.41 -5.91 -7.14
C THR A 133 -13.92 -6.00 -7.37
N PRO A 134 -14.50 -5.43 -8.46
CA PRO A 134 -15.94 -5.53 -8.67
C PRO A 134 -16.40 -6.97 -8.90
N VAL A 135 -15.59 -7.82 -9.56
CA VAL A 135 -15.94 -9.24 -9.77
C VAL A 135 -16.06 -9.99 -8.44
N ILE A 136 -15.09 -9.87 -7.54
CA ILE A 136 -15.12 -10.56 -6.24
C ILE A 136 -16.25 -10.01 -5.37
N ILE A 137 -16.40 -8.68 -5.27
CA ILE A 137 -17.47 -8.08 -4.45
C ILE A 137 -18.85 -8.49 -4.99
N TYR A 138 -19.05 -8.45 -6.30
CA TYR A 138 -20.33 -8.87 -6.87
C TYR A 138 -20.59 -10.38 -6.67
N ALA A 139 -19.58 -11.22 -6.86
CA ALA A 139 -19.72 -12.67 -6.73
C ALA A 139 -20.13 -13.11 -5.32
N PHE A 140 -19.55 -12.49 -4.29
CA PHE A 140 -19.72 -12.93 -2.91
C PHE A 140 -20.66 -12.06 -2.06
N LEU A 141 -20.72 -10.75 -2.31
CA LEU A 141 -21.54 -9.81 -1.53
C LEU A 141 -22.80 -9.37 -2.29
N ARG A 142 -22.91 -9.67 -3.59
CA ARG A 142 -24.01 -9.21 -4.46
C ARG A 142 -24.16 -7.68 -4.49
N ASP A 143 -23.08 -6.98 -4.21
CA ASP A 143 -22.99 -5.53 -4.20
C ASP A 143 -22.19 -5.03 -5.42
N TYR A 144 -22.38 -3.75 -5.76
CA TYR A 144 -21.76 -3.12 -6.92
C TYR A 144 -20.72 -2.09 -6.49
N VAL A 145 -19.49 -2.29 -6.94
CA VAL A 145 -18.42 -1.30 -6.80
C VAL A 145 -18.29 -0.52 -8.11
N SER A 146 -18.41 0.80 -8.02
CA SER A 146 -18.23 1.67 -9.19
C SER A 146 -16.77 1.65 -9.67
N ILE A 147 -16.59 1.35 -10.96
CA ILE A 147 -15.27 1.42 -11.62
C ILE A 147 -14.70 2.84 -11.54
N PHE A 148 -15.55 3.87 -11.65
CA PHE A 148 -15.13 5.28 -11.51
C PHE A 148 -14.55 5.58 -10.13
N TYR A 149 -15.09 4.96 -9.08
CA TYR A 149 -14.55 5.08 -7.73
C TYR A 149 -13.15 4.45 -7.64
N LEU A 150 -12.94 3.27 -8.23
CA LEU A 150 -11.63 2.61 -8.26
C LEU A 150 -10.62 3.41 -9.10
N LEU A 151 -11.03 3.98 -10.23
CA LEU A 151 -10.21 4.89 -11.03
C LEU A 151 -9.80 6.12 -10.22
N LYS A 152 -10.71 6.70 -9.43
CA LYS A 152 -10.41 7.83 -8.53
C LYS A 152 -9.37 7.44 -7.48
N ILE A 153 -9.47 6.24 -6.91
CA ILE A 153 -8.48 5.72 -5.94
C ILE A 153 -7.11 5.54 -6.62
N LEU A 154 -7.05 4.90 -7.79
CA LEU A 154 -5.81 4.74 -8.56
C LEU A 154 -5.16 6.10 -8.82
N PHE A 155 -5.95 7.09 -9.26
CA PHE A 155 -5.46 8.44 -9.50
C PHE A 155 -4.94 9.10 -8.21
N LEU A 156 -5.73 9.06 -7.13
CA LEU A 156 -5.41 9.72 -5.87
C LEU A 156 -4.20 9.09 -5.17
N LEU A 157 -4.11 7.77 -5.20
CA LEU A 157 -3.08 7.03 -4.48
C LEU A 157 -1.83 6.84 -5.32
N ILE A 158 -1.87 6.67 -6.64
CA ILE A 158 -0.65 6.45 -7.43
C ILE A 158 -0.26 7.70 -8.22
N PHE A 159 -1.17 8.19 -9.05
CA PHE A 159 -0.84 9.23 -10.03
C PHE A 159 -0.48 10.55 -9.34
N LEU A 160 -1.29 10.98 -8.37
CA LEU A 160 -1.05 12.22 -7.63
C LEU A 160 0.30 12.19 -6.89
N PRO A 161 0.65 11.17 -6.08
CA PRO A 161 1.98 11.07 -5.47
C PRO A 161 3.12 11.07 -6.46
N LEU A 162 2.96 10.42 -7.60
CA LEU A 162 3.98 10.38 -8.65
C LEU A 162 4.24 11.77 -9.22
N VAL A 163 3.18 12.51 -9.58
CA VAL A 163 3.29 13.88 -10.11
C VAL A 163 3.92 14.81 -9.08
N VAL A 164 3.42 14.80 -7.84
CA VAL A 164 3.95 15.64 -6.76
C VAL A 164 5.42 15.30 -6.47
N SER A 165 5.77 14.02 -6.48
CA SER A 165 7.15 13.57 -6.31
C SER A 165 8.09 14.15 -7.36
N ARG A 166 7.67 14.20 -8.64
CA ARG A 166 8.48 14.81 -9.71
C ARG A 166 8.65 16.31 -9.55
N ILE A 167 7.61 17.02 -9.12
CA ILE A 167 7.68 18.46 -8.84
C ILE A 167 8.67 18.75 -7.69
N LEU A 168 8.71 17.87 -6.68
CA LEU A 168 9.58 18.01 -5.51
C LEU A 168 11.00 17.45 -5.72
N HIS A 169 11.27 16.76 -6.83
CA HIS A 169 12.58 16.18 -7.16
C HIS A 169 13.75 17.19 -7.11
N PRO A 170 13.60 18.45 -7.57
CA PRO A 170 14.69 19.43 -7.52
C PRO A 170 15.12 19.84 -6.11
N LEU A 171 14.25 19.66 -5.09
CA LEU A 171 14.56 20.04 -3.71
C LEU A 171 15.57 19.05 -3.11
N ARG A 172 16.70 19.52 -2.60
CA ARG A 172 17.71 18.65 -1.97
C ARG A 172 17.45 18.52 -0.46
N PHE A 173 16.84 17.41 -0.05
CA PHE A 173 16.72 17.02 1.37
C PHE A 173 16.67 15.50 1.51
N GLU A 174 17.15 14.96 2.63
CA GLU A 174 17.12 13.53 2.93
C GLU A 174 15.70 13.05 3.29
N PRO A 175 15.07 12.16 2.51
CA PRO A 175 13.68 11.77 2.75
C PRO A 175 13.51 10.68 3.83
N ARG A 176 14.57 9.96 4.19
CA ARG A 176 14.52 8.80 5.12
C ARG A 176 13.90 9.12 6.49
N PRO A 177 14.31 10.20 7.21
CA PRO A 177 13.73 10.50 8.53
C PRO A 177 12.24 10.82 8.45
N TRP A 178 11.82 11.48 7.38
CA TRP A 178 10.43 11.86 7.14
C TRP A 178 9.56 10.65 6.78
N ILE A 179 10.07 9.75 5.94
CA ILE A 179 9.39 8.49 5.62
C ILE A 179 9.19 7.67 6.91
N ASN A 180 10.24 7.53 7.73
CA ASN A 180 10.14 6.77 8.97
C ASN A 180 9.15 7.39 9.96
N LEU A 181 9.05 8.72 10.02
CA LEU A 181 8.09 9.42 10.87
C LEU A 181 6.64 9.21 10.39
N CYS A 182 6.38 9.35 9.09
CA CYS A 182 5.08 9.03 8.51
C CYS A 182 4.73 7.53 8.69
N TYR A 183 5.74 6.65 8.61
CA TYR A 183 5.56 5.22 8.84
C TYR A 183 5.18 4.92 10.28
N ALA A 184 5.81 5.60 11.25
CA ALA A 184 5.50 5.46 12.66
C ALA A 184 4.05 5.85 12.97
N PHE A 185 3.56 6.94 12.37
CA PHE A 185 2.15 7.32 12.47
C PHE A 185 1.22 6.34 11.76
N GLY A 186 1.65 5.78 10.63
CA GLY A 186 0.91 4.74 9.90
C GLY A 186 0.74 3.42 10.67
N MET A 187 1.67 3.09 11.57
CA MET A 187 1.71 1.83 12.34
C MET A 187 1.19 1.96 13.77
N TYR A 188 0.68 3.12 14.15
CA TYR A 188 0.18 3.38 15.50
C TYR A 188 -1.25 2.87 15.73
N GLU A 189 -1.89 2.28 14.71
CA GLU A 189 -3.27 1.79 14.77
C GLU A 189 -3.43 0.27 14.80
#